data_AF-D7C350-F1
#
_entry.id   AF-D7C350-F1
#
_cell.length_a   1.000
_cell.length_b   1.000
_cell.length_c   1.000
_cell.angle_alpha   90.00
_cell.angle_beta   90.00
_cell.angle_gamma   90.00
#
_symmetry.space_group_name_H-M   'P 1'
#
loop_
_entity.id
_entity.type
_entity.pdbx_description
1 polymer ?
#
loop_
_entity_poly.entity_id
_entity_poly.type
_entity_poly.pdbx_seq_one_letter_code
_entity_poly.pdbx_strand_id
1 'polypeptide(L)'
;MSSSLRRGALAAAALVVSVASLSACAAGDNAQTLQVKPDNAATSIGDIKIQNATIVTQPDRKAKGPAVITAKIFNNGGDNQTLKAITLPGTSTKVKLSPAKGSGAVIVPAGGSVLLGGKGNPSAVIENGREAPRNGDAQSIVFDLSKTGDVPITAFVVPATHYFEDWGPSQMPTSTPTTTAPTTPAGEQTGTKKPGSTASGSATATNKPSGAAENESGTPANGIASGEPTPTGH
;
A
#
# COMPACT_ATOMS: atom_id res chain seq x y z
N MET A 1 -59.64 11.91 -50.45
CA MET A 1 -58.87 11.24 -49.37
C MET A 1 -59.09 12.03 -48.08
N SER A 2 -59.39 11.36 -46.96
CA SER A 2 -59.83 12.04 -45.73
C SER A 2 -58.75 12.94 -45.13
N SER A 3 -59.14 14.15 -44.71
CA SER A 3 -58.26 15.13 -44.06
C SER A 3 -57.73 14.67 -42.70
N SER A 4 -58.46 13.77 -42.03
CA SER A 4 -58.05 13.16 -40.76
C SER A 4 -56.78 12.31 -40.89
N LEU A 5 -56.66 11.47 -41.94
CA LEU A 5 -55.45 10.66 -42.18
C LEU A 5 -54.21 11.52 -42.39
N ARG A 6 -54.34 12.63 -43.13
CA ARG A 6 -53.21 13.56 -43.38
C ARG A 6 -52.74 14.27 -42.11
N ARG A 7 -53.68 14.64 -41.22
CA ARG A 7 -53.35 15.26 -39.93
C ARG A 7 -52.77 14.25 -38.93
N GLY A 8 -53.28 13.02 -38.89
CA GLY A 8 -52.73 11.95 -38.05
C GLY A 8 -51.30 11.57 -38.43
N ALA A 9 -51.00 11.46 -39.73
CA ALA A 9 -49.64 11.17 -40.21
C ALA A 9 -48.62 12.27 -39.82
N LEU A 10 -49.01 13.55 -39.90
CA LEU A 10 -48.15 14.66 -39.50
C LEU A 10 -47.87 14.68 -37.99
N ALA A 11 -48.88 14.40 -37.15
CA ALA A 11 -48.69 14.30 -35.70
C ALA A 11 -47.77 13.12 -35.31
N ALA A 12 -47.93 11.96 -35.97
CA ALA A 12 -47.06 10.81 -35.76
C ALA A 12 -45.60 11.09 -36.19
N ALA A 13 -45.41 11.73 -37.34
CA ALA A 13 -44.08 12.11 -37.83
C ALA A 13 -43.36 13.08 -36.87
N ALA A 14 -44.07 14.07 -36.33
CA ALA A 14 -43.51 15.00 -35.35
C ALA A 14 -42.98 14.27 -34.10
N LEU A 15 -43.78 13.34 -33.53
CA LEU A 15 -43.38 12.56 -32.35
C LEU A 15 -42.17 11.66 -32.63
N VAL A 16 -42.12 10.97 -33.77
CA VAL A 16 -41.00 10.08 -34.13
C VAL A 16 -39.69 10.88 -34.32
N VAL A 17 -39.75 12.04 -34.99
CA VAL A 17 -38.58 12.92 -35.16
C VAL A 17 -38.12 13.50 -33.81
N SER A 18 -39.04 13.84 -32.90
CA SER A 18 -38.70 14.27 -31.54
C SER A 18 -37.99 13.17 -30.74
N VAL A 19 -38.46 11.92 -30.77
CA VAL A 19 -37.82 10.83 -30.04
C VAL A 19 -36.42 10.52 -30.59
N ALA A 20 -36.27 10.47 -31.93
CA ALA A 20 -34.99 10.21 -32.57
C ALA A 20 -33.93 11.28 -32.24
N SER A 21 -34.31 12.55 -32.21
CA SER A 21 -33.41 13.66 -31.87
C SER A 21 -33.05 13.72 -30.38
N LEU A 22 -33.96 13.34 -29.47
CA LEU A 22 -33.64 13.20 -28.04
C LEU A 22 -32.72 12.01 -27.75
N SER A 23 -32.86 10.89 -28.48
CA SER A 23 -31.99 9.72 -28.30
C SER A 23 -30.57 9.89 -28.85
N ALA A 24 -30.33 10.85 -29.75
CA ALA A 24 -29.04 11.01 -30.44
C ALA A 24 -27.86 11.41 -29.54
N CYS A 25 -28.11 11.98 -28.35
CA CYS A 25 -27.09 12.25 -27.34
C CYS A 25 -27.07 11.23 -26.18
N ALA A 26 -27.92 10.20 -26.21
CA ALA A 26 -27.89 9.14 -25.22
C ALA A 26 -26.75 8.16 -25.56
N ALA A 27 -25.58 8.34 -24.93
CA ALA A 27 -24.42 7.48 -25.14
C ALA A 27 -24.62 6.01 -24.68
N GLY A 28 -25.75 5.71 -24.05
CA GLY A 28 -26.20 4.36 -23.68
C GLY A 28 -25.29 3.66 -22.68
N ASP A 29 -25.50 2.34 -22.53
CA ASP A 29 -24.71 1.49 -21.62
C ASP A 29 -23.25 1.27 -22.08
N ASN A 30 -22.90 1.78 -23.27
CA ASN A 30 -21.56 1.69 -23.87
C ASN A 30 -20.85 3.05 -23.97
N ALA A 31 -21.30 4.06 -23.21
CA ALA A 31 -20.68 5.37 -23.20
C ALA A 31 -19.19 5.30 -22.80
N GLN A 32 -18.33 6.02 -23.51
CA GLN A 32 -16.90 6.17 -23.16
C GLN A 32 -16.71 6.65 -21.71
N THR A 33 -17.65 7.44 -21.17
CA THR A 33 -17.65 7.91 -19.78
C THR A 33 -17.82 6.78 -18.76
N LEU A 34 -18.45 5.65 -19.11
CA LEU A 34 -18.57 4.47 -18.25
C LEU A 34 -17.28 3.64 -18.19
N GLN A 35 -16.33 3.89 -19.11
CA GLN A 35 -15.02 3.24 -19.13
C GLN A 35 -13.99 3.93 -18.22
N VAL A 36 -14.30 5.15 -17.74
CA VAL A 36 -13.47 5.88 -16.78
C VAL A 36 -13.53 5.17 -15.42
N LYS A 37 -12.39 4.64 -14.98
CA LYS A 37 -12.26 3.95 -13.69
C LYS A 37 -11.80 4.93 -12.60
N PRO A 38 -12.14 4.68 -11.32
CA PRO A 38 -11.54 5.41 -10.21
C PRO A 38 -10.02 5.24 -10.18
N ASP A 39 -9.29 6.29 -9.81
CA ASP A 39 -7.82 6.30 -9.77
C ASP A 39 -7.26 5.27 -8.77
N ASN A 40 -7.99 5.05 -7.67
CA ASN A 40 -7.67 4.06 -6.65
C ASN A 40 -8.55 2.80 -6.79
N ALA A 41 -8.00 1.67 -6.37
CA ALA A 41 -8.56 0.36 -6.62
C ALA A 41 -10.04 0.23 -6.19
N ALA A 42 -10.81 -0.46 -7.04
CA ALA A 42 -12.22 -0.78 -6.82
C ALA A 42 -12.55 -2.20 -7.34
N THR A 43 -13.49 -2.87 -6.68
CA THR A 43 -14.02 -4.18 -7.07
C THR A 43 -15.49 -4.30 -6.64
N SER A 44 -16.22 -5.25 -7.22
CA SER A 44 -17.59 -5.57 -6.83
C SER A 44 -17.84 -7.07 -6.94
N ILE A 45 -18.38 -7.69 -5.88
CA ILE A 45 -18.76 -9.11 -5.84
C ILE A 45 -20.14 -9.22 -5.19
N GLY A 46 -21.13 -9.63 -5.97
CA GLY A 46 -22.53 -9.54 -5.59
C GLY A 46 -22.88 -8.12 -5.13
N ASP A 47 -23.54 -8.01 -3.99
CA ASP A 47 -23.97 -6.74 -3.41
C ASP A 47 -22.84 -5.91 -2.76
N ILE A 48 -21.64 -6.49 -2.58
CA ILE A 48 -20.51 -5.78 -1.99
C ILE A 48 -19.73 -5.06 -3.08
N LYS A 49 -19.49 -3.76 -2.87
CA LYS A 49 -18.59 -2.94 -3.68
C LYS A 49 -17.54 -2.30 -2.79
N ILE A 50 -16.27 -2.53 -3.07
CA ILE A 50 -15.15 -1.87 -2.40
C ILE A 50 -14.58 -0.82 -3.34
N GLN A 51 -14.33 0.40 -2.85
CA GLN A 51 -13.76 1.50 -3.62
C GLN A 51 -12.70 2.25 -2.80
N ASN A 52 -11.79 2.93 -3.50
CA ASN A 52 -10.72 3.73 -2.90
C ASN A 52 -9.86 2.90 -1.93
N ALA A 53 -9.53 1.66 -2.32
CA ALA A 53 -8.66 0.79 -1.54
C ALA A 53 -7.18 1.19 -1.74
N THR A 54 -6.48 1.42 -0.64
CA THR A 54 -5.08 1.87 -0.62
C THR A 54 -4.39 1.38 0.66
N ILE A 55 -3.10 1.06 0.57
CA ILE A 55 -2.26 0.83 1.74
C ILE A 55 -1.43 2.08 1.99
N VAL A 56 -1.66 2.74 3.13
CA VAL A 56 -0.92 3.93 3.55
C VAL A 56 0.19 3.53 4.51
N THR A 57 1.43 3.70 4.07
CA THR A 57 2.66 3.41 4.83
C THR A 57 3.17 4.66 5.56
N GLN A 58 4.25 4.50 6.34
CA GLN A 58 4.94 5.61 6.99
C GLN A 58 5.35 6.71 5.97
N PRO A 59 5.37 7.99 6.37
CA PRO A 59 5.68 9.11 5.47
C PRO A 59 7.12 9.04 4.94
N ASP A 60 8.08 8.71 5.81
CA ASP A 60 9.45 8.40 5.39
C ASP A 60 9.53 6.98 4.83
N ARG A 61 10.11 6.84 3.63
CA ARG A 61 10.36 5.54 2.98
C ARG A 61 11.41 4.68 3.71
N LYS A 62 12.23 5.25 4.60
CA LYS A 62 13.23 4.52 5.39
C LYS A 62 12.73 4.15 6.78
N ALA A 63 11.63 4.74 7.24
CA ALA A 63 11.03 4.45 8.51
C ALA A 63 10.53 3.00 8.62
N LYS A 64 10.78 2.36 9.76
CA LYS A 64 10.11 1.13 10.17
C LYS A 64 8.87 1.50 10.99
N GLY A 65 7.75 0.85 10.73
CA GLY A 65 6.52 1.08 11.46
C GLY A 65 5.33 0.38 10.80
N PRO A 66 4.14 0.50 11.41
CA PRO A 66 2.92 -0.04 10.83
C PRO A 66 2.55 0.68 9.53
N ALA A 67 1.69 0.04 8.75
CA ALA A 67 0.93 0.62 7.65
C ALA A 67 -0.57 0.46 7.96
N VAL A 68 -1.44 1.19 7.27
CA VAL A 68 -2.89 1.09 7.44
C VAL A 68 -3.58 0.88 6.11
N ILE A 69 -4.66 0.10 6.11
CA ILE A 69 -5.49 -0.13 4.91
C ILE A 69 -6.66 0.84 4.98
N THR A 70 -6.79 1.71 3.98
CA THR A 70 -7.95 2.56 3.78
C THR A 70 -8.82 2.00 2.67
N ALA A 71 -10.14 1.95 2.88
CA ALA A 71 -11.10 1.52 1.85
C ALA A 71 -12.51 1.97 2.21
N LYS A 72 -13.37 2.24 1.23
CA LYS A 72 -14.81 2.37 1.46
C LYS A 72 -15.54 1.13 0.98
N ILE A 73 -16.19 0.43 1.90
CA ILE A 73 -16.94 -0.79 1.65
C ILE A 73 -18.42 -0.44 1.64
N PHE A 74 -19.08 -0.64 0.51
CA PHE A 74 -20.52 -0.50 0.34
C PHE A 74 -21.18 -1.88 0.34
N ASN A 75 -22.36 -1.95 0.95
CA ASN A 75 -23.20 -3.13 0.97
C ASN A 75 -24.57 -2.74 0.43
N ASN A 76 -24.83 -3.10 -0.83
CA ASN A 76 -26.10 -2.81 -1.50
C ASN A 76 -27.19 -3.84 -1.17
N GLY A 77 -26.87 -4.87 -0.38
CA GLY A 77 -27.75 -5.98 -0.04
C GLY A 77 -28.70 -5.64 1.11
N GLY A 78 -29.73 -6.47 1.27
CA GLY A 78 -30.75 -6.32 2.33
C GLY A 78 -30.30 -6.73 3.73
N ASP A 79 -29.10 -7.31 3.87
CA ASP A 79 -28.57 -7.88 5.11
C ASP A 79 -27.28 -7.18 5.57
N ASN A 80 -27.10 -7.03 6.87
CA ASN A 80 -25.83 -6.58 7.45
C ASN A 80 -24.71 -7.60 7.17
N GLN A 81 -23.51 -7.08 6.89
CA GLN A 81 -22.31 -7.85 6.65
C GLN A 81 -21.25 -7.50 7.70
N THR A 82 -20.52 -8.50 8.18
CA THR A 82 -19.39 -8.29 9.10
C THR A 82 -18.09 -8.51 8.36
N LEU A 83 -17.19 -7.53 8.39
CA LEU A 83 -15.81 -7.71 7.96
C LEU A 83 -15.06 -8.47 9.07
N LYS A 84 -14.78 -9.75 8.84
CA LYS A 84 -14.13 -10.64 9.81
C LYS A 84 -12.62 -10.47 9.82
N ALA A 85 -12.02 -10.41 8.63
CA ALA A 85 -10.59 -10.38 8.43
C ALA A 85 -10.21 -9.57 7.18
N ILE A 86 -8.97 -9.10 7.17
CA ILE A 86 -8.29 -8.69 5.94
C ILE A 86 -6.97 -9.47 5.87
N THR A 87 -6.64 -10.01 4.72
CA THR A 87 -5.38 -10.74 4.50
C THR A 87 -4.60 -10.15 3.32
N LEU A 88 -3.28 -10.34 3.35
CA LEU A 88 -2.37 -9.97 2.26
C LEU A 88 -1.74 -11.27 1.71
N PRO A 89 -2.33 -11.89 0.66
CA PRO A 89 -1.79 -13.09 0.05
C PRO A 89 -0.31 -12.94 -0.36
N GLY A 90 0.46 -14.02 -0.22
CA GLY A 90 1.90 -14.01 -0.45
C GLY A 90 2.73 -13.44 0.72
N THR A 91 2.10 -13.03 1.82
CA THR A 91 2.78 -12.51 3.02
C THR A 91 2.33 -13.26 4.28
N SER A 92 3.18 -13.28 5.31
CA SER A 92 2.84 -13.77 6.66
C SER A 92 2.28 -12.68 7.58
N THR A 93 2.04 -11.47 7.04
CA THR A 93 1.74 -10.28 7.84
C THR A 93 0.27 -10.25 8.27
N LYS A 94 0.03 -10.02 9.56
CA LYS A 94 -1.31 -9.93 10.14
C LYS A 94 -1.86 -8.52 10.00
N VAL A 95 -3.14 -8.42 9.66
CA VAL A 95 -3.92 -7.17 9.72
C VAL A 95 -4.76 -7.17 10.98
N LYS A 96 -4.53 -6.19 11.85
CA LYS A 96 -5.33 -5.96 13.05
C LYS A 96 -6.51 -5.06 12.71
N LEU A 97 -7.69 -5.66 12.64
CA LEU A 97 -8.96 -4.92 12.60
C LEU A 97 -9.32 -4.38 13.99
N SER A 98 -9.91 -3.19 14.04
CA SER A 98 -10.50 -2.65 15.27
C SER A 98 -11.71 -1.76 14.92
N PRO A 99 -12.80 -1.80 15.72
CA PRO A 99 -13.98 -0.98 15.47
C PRO A 99 -13.72 0.50 15.78
N ALA A 100 -14.56 1.39 15.27
CA ALA A 100 -14.46 2.83 15.49
C ALA A 100 -14.54 3.24 16.97
N LYS A 101 -15.30 2.49 17.79
CA LYS A 101 -15.57 2.76 19.20
C LYS A 101 -15.77 1.43 19.94
N GLY A 102 -15.29 1.37 21.19
CA GLY A 102 -15.47 0.21 22.06
C GLY A 102 -14.83 -1.07 21.55
N SER A 103 -15.42 -2.21 21.89
CA SER A 103 -15.03 -3.55 21.45
C SER A 103 -16.14 -4.19 20.62
N GLY A 104 -15.79 -4.85 19.52
CA GLY A 104 -16.77 -5.50 18.65
C GLY A 104 -16.26 -5.69 17.23
N ALA A 105 -17.12 -6.21 16.37
CA ALA A 105 -16.80 -6.45 14.96
C ALA A 105 -17.04 -5.21 14.08
N VAL A 106 -16.44 -5.19 12.90
CA VAL A 106 -16.64 -4.12 11.90
C VAL A 106 -17.83 -4.49 11.02
N ILE A 107 -18.98 -3.84 11.25
CA ILE A 107 -20.25 -4.15 10.57
C ILE A 107 -20.49 -3.15 9.44
N VAL A 108 -20.66 -3.65 8.21
CA VAL A 108 -21.13 -2.90 7.04
C VAL A 108 -22.66 -3.05 6.96
N PRO A 109 -23.43 -1.98 7.21
CA PRO A 109 -24.88 -2.07 7.29
C PRO A 109 -25.54 -2.34 5.93
N ALA A 110 -26.70 -3.00 5.94
CA ALA A 110 -27.56 -3.19 4.76
C ALA A 110 -27.90 -1.85 4.10
N GLY A 111 -27.86 -1.81 2.76
CA GLY A 111 -28.08 -0.59 1.97
C GLY A 111 -27.11 0.58 2.29
N GLY A 112 -25.98 0.30 2.94
CA GLY A 112 -25.11 1.32 3.54
C GLY A 112 -23.64 1.14 3.22
N SER A 113 -22.77 1.81 3.99
CA SER A 113 -21.32 1.72 3.80
C SER A 113 -20.54 1.97 5.09
N VAL A 114 -19.31 1.45 5.13
CA VAL A 114 -18.29 1.76 6.13
C VAL A 114 -17.05 2.30 5.43
N LEU A 115 -16.47 3.35 6.01
CA LEU A 115 -15.14 3.82 5.67
C LEU A 115 -14.14 3.20 6.66
N LEU A 116 -13.10 2.59 6.14
CA LEU A 116 -12.00 1.98 6.89
C LEU A 116 -10.79 2.92 6.85
N GLY A 117 -10.14 3.13 8.00
CA GLY A 117 -9.03 4.07 8.16
C GLY A 117 -9.48 5.52 8.34
N GLY A 118 -8.54 6.40 8.72
CA GLY A 118 -8.81 7.79 9.10
C GLY A 118 -9.42 7.94 10.50
N LYS A 119 -9.44 9.18 10.99
CA LYS A 119 -9.84 9.51 12.37
C LYS A 119 -11.31 9.18 12.66
N GLY A 120 -11.56 8.39 13.71
CA GLY A 120 -12.90 8.07 14.22
C GLY A 120 -13.64 6.95 13.47
N ASN A 121 -12.98 6.33 12.49
CA ASN A 121 -13.48 5.17 11.75
C ASN A 121 -12.90 3.85 12.31
N PRO A 122 -13.43 2.68 11.92
CA PRO A 122 -12.75 1.41 12.12
C PRO A 122 -11.36 1.42 11.46
N SER A 123 -10.39 0.75 12.06
CA SER A 123 -9.01 0.69 11.56
C SER A 123 -8.60 -0.71 11.14
N ALA A 124 -7.72 -0.79 10.15
CA ALA A 124 -7.05 -2.01 9.71
C ALA A 124 -5.54 -1.73 9.67
N VAL A 125 -4.82 -2.19 10.70
CA VAL A 125 -3.40 -1.90 10.90
C VAL A 125 -2.56 -3.12 10.52
N ILE A 126 -1.61 -2.91 9.61
CA ILE A 126 -0.57 -3.88 9.24
C ILE A 126 0.63 -3.63 10.17
N GLU A 127 0.88 -4.51 11.14
CA GLU A 127 1.89 -4.27 12.19
C GLU A 127 3.31 -4.14 11.60
N ASN A 128 3.70 -5.03 10.68
CA ASN A 128 4.98 -4.95 9.94
C ASN A 128 4.81 -4.27 8.57
N GLY A 129 4.22 -3.07 8.55
CA GLY A 129 3.84 -2.34 7.34
C GLY A 129 4.95 -1.90 6.37
N ARG A 130 6.21 -2.29 6.63
CA ARG A 130 7.35 -2.07 5.72
C ARG A 130 7.81 -3.34 4.99
N GLU A 131 7.49 -4.53 5.52
CA GLU A 131 7.99 -5.81 4.99
C GLU A 131 7.06 -6.41 3.92
N ALA A 132 5.75 -6.25 4.08
CA ALA A 132 4.76 -6.70 3.10
C ALA A 132 4.56 -5.69 1.93
N PRO A 133 4.12 -4.44 2.16
CA PRO A 133 3.84 -3.51 1.06
C PRO A 133 5.01 -2.51 0.81
N ARG A 134 5.50 -2.44 -0.44
CA ARG A 134 6.54 -1.47 -0.85
C ARG A 134 5.91 -0.22 -1.49
N ASN A 135 6.37 0.98 -1.16
CA ASN A 135 5.78 2.21 -1.69
C ASN A 135 5.94 2.30 -3.21
N GLY A 136 4.84 2.56 -3.93
CA GLY A 136 4.76 2.52 -5.40
C GLY A 136 4.39 1.14 -5.98
N ASP A 137 4.25 0.12 -5.13
CA ASP A 137 3.83 -1.23 -5.51
C ASP A 137 2.29 -1.37 -5.48
N ALA A 138 1.78 -2.48 -6.00
CA ALA A 138 0.37 -2.84 -6.04
C ALA A 138 0.15 -4.16 -5.28
N GLN A 139 -0.31 -4.08 -4.04
CA GLN A 139 -0.44 -5.22 -3.14
C GLN A 139 -1.81 -5.87 -3.25
N SER A 140 -1.85 -7.20 -3.37
CA SER A 140 -3.10 -7.97 -3.27
C SER A 140 -3.60 -8.00 -1.83
N ILE A 141 -4.89 -7.71 -1.65
CA ILE A 141 -5.62 -7.69 -0.38
C ILE A 141 -6.90 -8.50 -0.56
N VAL A 142 -7.30 -9.29 0.44
CA VAL A 142 -8.61 -9.96 0.48
C VAL A 142 -9.38 -9.53 1.72
N PHE A 143 -10.61 -9.07 1.53
CA PHE A 143 -11.55 -8.74 2.59
C PHE A 143 -12.52 -9.91 2.80
N ASP A 144 -12.51 -10.56 3.97
CA ASP A 144 -13.46 -11.64 4.32
C ASP A 144 -14.73 -11.03 4.95
N LEU A 145 -15.82 -11.07 4.19
CA LEU A 145 -17.15 -10.62 4.62
C LEU A 145 -18.06 -11.78 5.00
N SER A 146 -18.91 -11.56 6.00
CA SER A 146 -19.63 -12.66 6.67
C SER A 146 -20.49 -13.56 5.78
N LYS A 147 -21.18 -12.99 4.78
CA LYS A 147 -22.02 -13.75 3.83
C LYS A 147 -21.44 -13.78 2.42
N THR A 148 -20.75 -12.72 1.99
CA THR A 148 -20.14 -12.64 0.65
C THR A 148 -18.86 -13.48 0.55
N GLY A 149 -18.19 -13.74 1.67
CA GLY A 149 -16.88 -14.40 1.69
C GLY A 149 -15.78 -13.45 1.23
N ASP A 150 -14.79 -14.02 0.53
CA ASP A 150 -13.58 -13.34 0.12
C ASP A 150 -13.81 -12.36 -1.05
N VAL A 151 -13.47 -11.09 -0.82
CA VAL A 151 -13.47 -10.04 -1.84
C VAL A 151 -12.03 -9.59 -2.12
N PRO A 152 -11.36 -10.16 -3.14
CA PRO A 152 -10.00 -9.78 -3.54
C PRO A 152 -9.96 -8.44 -4.26
N ILE A 153 -8.92 -7.66 -3.99
CA ILE A 153 -8.63 -6.36 -4.60
C ILE A 153 -7.13 -6.06 -4.54
N THR A 154 -6.55 -5.59 -5.64
CA THR A 154 -5.15 -5.14 -5.67
C THR A 154 -5.11 -3.63 -5.43
N ALA A 155 -4.51 -3.19 -4.32
CA ALA A 155 -4.48 -1.80 -3.89
C ALA A 155 -3.07 -1.20 -4.00
N PHE A 156 -2.99 0.07 -4.36
CA PHE A 156 -1.71 0.79 -4.40
C PHE A 156 -1.15 1.04 -3.00
N VAL A 157 0.17 1.04 -2.90
CA VAL A 157 0.91 1.34 -1.67
C VAL A 157 1.49 2.74 -1.74
N VAL A 158 1.01 3.64 -0.87
CA VAL A 158 1.40 5.06 -0.84
C VAL A 158 2.03 5.43 0.52
N PRO A 159 2.95 6.40 0.59
CA PRO A 159 3.36 7.02 1.86
C PRO A 159 2.26 7.93 2.41
N ALA A 160 2.21 8.09 3.75
CA ALA A 160 1.36 9.06 4.45
C ALA A 160 1.83 10.52 4.27
N THR A 161 1.90 10.99 3.02
CA THR A 161 2.34 12.35 2.64
C THR A 161 1.30 13.02 1.76
N HIS A 162 1.25 14.34 1.78
CA HIS A 162 0.27 15.15 1.05
C HIS A 162 -1.16 14.68 1.38
N TYR A 163 -1.95 14.26 0.38
CA TYR A 163 -3.33 13.80 0.53
C TYR A 163 -3.54 12.64 1.53
N PHE A 164 -2.48 11.91 1.90
CA PHE A 164 -2.55 10.75 2.78
C PHE A 164 -2.04 11.00 4.21
N GLU A 165 -1.69 12.25 4.58
CA GLU A 165 -1.18 12.58 5.92
C GLU A 165 -2.19 12.21 7.03
N ASP A 166 -3.45 12.65 6.93
CA ASP A 166 -4.53 12.32 7.88
C ASP A 166 -5.03 10.87 7.81
N TRP A 167 -4.59 10.12 6.79
CA TRP A 167 -4.97 8.73 6.53
C TRP A 167 -3.87 7.74 6.90
N GLY A 168 -2.73 8.23 7.36
CA GLY A 168 -1.57 7.43 7.72
C GLY A 168 -1.68 6.69 9.06
N PRO A 169 -0.69 5.83 9.36
CA PRO A 169 -0.58 5.18 10.65
C PRO A 169 -0.33 6.19 11.76
N SER A 170 -1.17 6.22 12.79
CA SER A 170 -1.03 7.16 13.92
C SER A 170 0.10 6.81 14.90
N GLN A 171 0.74 5.65 14.76
CA GLN A 171 1.95 5.31 15.52
C GLN A 171 3.17 5.89 14.80
N MET A 172 3.94 6.70 15.53
CA MET A 172 5.23 7.19 15.04
C MET A 172 6.15 6.02 14.69
N PRO A 173 6.93 6.14 13.59
CA PRO A 173 7.84 5.09 13.20
C PRO A 173 8.98 4.93 14.20
N THR A 174 9.40 3.70 14.43
CA THR A 174 10.54 3.42 15.31
C THR A 174 11.82 3.80 14.57
N SER A 175 12.49 4.86 15.01
CA SER A 175 13.83 5.19 14.56
C SER A 175 14.79 4.05 14.95
N THR A 176 15.48 3.49 13.96
CA THR A 176 16.60 2.59 14.25
C THR A 176 17.70 3.46 14.85
N PRO A 177 18.28 3.15 16.02
CA PRO A 177 19.30 4.00 16.61
C PRO A 177 20.55 3.98 15.71
N THR A 178 20.88 5.12 15.11
CA THR A 178 22.19 5.32 14.51
C THR A 178 23.22 5.24 15.64
N THR A 179 24.12 4.26 15.58
CA THR A 179 25.20 4.10 16.57
C THR A 179 26.26 5.18 16.37
N THR A 180 25.96 6.40 16.81
CA THR A 180 26.98 7.39 17.13
C THR A 180 27.67 6.93 18.41
N ALA A 181 28.93 6.49 18.30
CA ALA A 181 29.70 6.06 19.46
C ALA A 181 29.81 7.19 20.49
N PRO A 182 29.67 6.91 21.80
CA PRO A 182 29.84 7.93 22.83
C PRO A 182 31.31 8.33 22.91
N THR A 183 31.62 9.57 22.52
CA THR A 183 32.90 10.21 22.82
C THR A 183 32.93 10.56 24.31
N THR A 184 33.54 9.69 25.11
CA THR A 184 33.77 9.93 26.54
C THR A 184 34.65 11.18 26.75
N PRO A 185 34.21 12.18 27.53
CA PRO A 185 35.10 13.24 28.00
C PRO A 185 36.04 12.67 29.07
N ALA A 186 37.35 12.70 28.82
CA ALA A 186 38.35 12.31 29.80
C ALA A 186 38.52 13.42 30.85
N GLY A 187 37.97 13.19 32.06
CA GLY A 187 38.17 14.06 33.22
C GLY A 187 39.53 13.83 33.90
N GLU A 188 40.08 14.88 34.48
CA GLU A 188 41.39 14.92 35.16
C GLU A 188 41.58 13.84 36.24
N GLN A 189 42.80 13.27 36.28
CA GLN A 189 43.31 12.53 37.44
C GLN A 189 44.39 13.35 38.15
N THR A 190 44.06 13.89 39.32
CA THR A 190 45.04 14.32 40.33
C THR A 190 45.43 13.10 41.18
N GLY A 191 46.73 12.86 41.38
CA GLY A 191 47.23 11.59 41.93
C GLY A 191 47.70 11.66 43.39
N THR A 192 47.95 10.50 44.00
CA THR A 192 48.90 10.36 45.12
C THR A 192 49.50 8.93 45.20
N LYS A 193 50.81 8.83 45.54
CA LYS A 193 51.58 7.57 45.80
C LYS A 193 51.10 6.90 47.13
N LYS A 194 51.43 5.66 47.55
CA LYS A 194 52.59 4.74 47.38
C LYS A 194 52.24 3.33 48.03
N PRO A 195 53.19 2.38 48.28
CA PRO A 195 53.74 1.28 47.45
C PRO A 195 53.35 -0.18 47.82
N GLY A 196 53.74 -1.14 46.96
CA GLY A 196 54.01 -2.56 47.30
C GLY A 196 53.30 -3.55 46.34
N SER A 197 53.91 -4.62 45.81
CA SER A 197 55.25 -5.21 45.98
C SER A 197 55.79 -5.80 44.64
N THR A 198 57.04 -6.30 44.65
CA THR A 198 57.86 -6.69 43.48
C THR A 198 57.68 -8.13 42.96
N ALA A 199 57.63 -8.31 41.64
CA ALA A 199 58.26 -9.38 40.84
C ALA A 199 58.04 -9.07 39.34
N SER A 200 58.99 -8.48 38.60
CA SER A 200 60.16 -9.12 37.94
C SER A 200 59.79 -10.21 36.93
N GLY A 201 60.00 -9.93 35.64
CA GLY A 201 59.69 -10.81 34.51
C GLY A 201 59.90 -10.11 33.16
N SER A 202 61.16 -9.85 32.79
CA SER A 202 61.53 -9.20 31.53
C SER A 202 61.94 -10.24 30.48
N ALA A 203 61.37 -10.17 29.28
CA ALA A 203 61.92 -10.78 28.07
C ALA A 203 61.47 -10.00 26.81
N THR A 204 62.31 -9.09 26.34
CA THR A 204 62.22 -8.47 25.00
C THR A 204 62.99 -9.32 24.00
N ALA A 205 62.51 -9.50 22.75
CA ALA A 205 63.30 -9.39 21.50
C ALA A 205 62.59 -9.92 20.22
N THR A 206 62.19 -8.98 19.34
CA THR A 206 62.42 -8.93 17.87
C THR A 206 62.19 -10.11 16.91
N ASN A 207 61.44 -9.79 15.83
CA ASN A 207 61.71 -10.00 14.38
C ASN A 207 61.97 -11.43 13.85
N LYS A 208 61.32 -11.90 12.78
CA LYS A 208 61.40 -11.37 11.39
C LYS A 208 60.38 -12.10 10.47
N PRO A 209 59.91 -11.50 9.35
CA PRO A 209 58.96 -12.14 8.43
C PRO A 209 59.58 -12.95 7.26
N SER A 210 58.69 -13.71 6.62
CA SER A 210 58.74 -14.35 5.28
C SER A 210 57.28 -14.43 4.80
N GLY A 211 56.86 -14.21 3.55
CA GLY A 211 57.52 -13.84 2.28
C GLY A 211 56.37 -13.80 1.23
N ALA A 212 56.26 -12.74 0.42
CA ALA A 212 56.66 -12.73 -1.00
C ALA A 212 55.91 -13.76 -1.90
N ALA A 213 55.29 -13.44 -3.03
CA ALA A 213 55.12 -12.15 -3.73
C ALA A 213 53.96 -12.24 -4.78
N GLU A 214 53.54 -11.10 -5.34
CA GLU A 214 53.40 -10.75 -6.80
C GLU A 214 52.87 -11.83 -7.80
N ASN A 215 52.15 -11.58 -8.91
CA ASN A 215 51.72 -10.37 -9.65
C ASN A 215 50.62 -10.81 -10.70
N GLU A 216 49.91 -10.01 -11.53
CA GLU A 216 49.69 -8.56 -11.71
C GLU A 216 48.38 -8.33 -12.58
N SER A 217 48.04 -7.07 -12.88
CA SER A 217 47.46 -6.53 -14.13
C SER A 217 46.34 -7.23 -14.94
N GLY A 218 45.22 -6.52 -15.18
CA GLY A 218 44.21 -6.88 -16.19
C GLY A 218 42.95 -5.98 -16.27
N THR A 219 42.93 -5.05 -17.22
CA THR A 219 41.85 -4.09 -17.60
C THR A 219 40.48 -4.75 -17.91
N PRO A 220 39.31 -4.09 -17.69
CA PRO A 220 38.00 -4.75 -17.71
C PRO A 220 37.44 -5.04 -19.11
N ALA A 221 36.66 -6.12 -19.21
CA ALA A 221 35.93 -6.51 -20.41
C ALA A 221 34.41 -6.43 -20.20
N ASN A 222 33.70 -5.79 -21.15
CA ASN A 222 32.24 -5.81 -21.22
C ASN A 222 31.74 -7.23 -21.54
N GLY A 223 31.08 -7.88 -20.57
CA GLY A 223 30.41 -9.16 -20.76
C GLY A 223 28.90 -8.99 -20.93
N ILE A 224 28.42 -9.02 -22.18
CA ILE A 224 26.98 -9.08 -22.48
C ILE A 224 26.52 -10.53 -22.24
N ALA A 225 25.45 -10.73 -21.47
CA ALA A 225 24.93 -12.08 -21.21
C ALA A 225 24.23 -12.66 -22.45
N SER A 226 24.50 -13.93 -22.78
CA SER A 226 23.78 -14.65 -23.83
C SER A 226 22.34 -14.92 -23.40
N GLY A 227 21.34 -14.40 -24.13
CA GLY A 227 19.95 -14.79 -23.88
C GLY A 227 18.80 -13.96 -24.46
N GLU A 228 19.02 -12.91 -25.24
CA GLU A 228 17.94 -12.00 -25.70
C GLU A 228 17.85 -11.89 -27.23
N PRO A 229 16.65 -11.98 -27.85
CA PRO A 229 16.48 -11.92 -29.29
C PRO A 229 16.53 -10.48 -29.84
N THR A 230 17.17 -10.31 -31.01
CA THR A 230 17.25 -9.04 -31.73
C THR A 230 15.88 -8.57 -32.26
N PRO A 231 15.45 -7.31 -32.00
CA PRO A 231 14.28 -6.74 -32.64
C PRO A 231 14.60 -6.31 -34.08
N THR A 232 14.11 -7.06 -35.06
CA THR A 232 14.04 -6.59 -36.46
C THR A 232 12.85 -5.64 -36.61
N GLY A 233 13.12 -4.39 -36.96
CA GLY A 233 12.08 -3.37 -37.11
C GLY A 233 11.33 -3.42 -38.45
N HIS A 234 10.18 -2.75 -38.45
CA HIS A 234 9.59 -2.08 -39.60
C HIS A 234 8.81 -0.85 -39.13
#